data_AF-A0A5C6Y822-F1
#
_entry.id   AF-A0A5C6Y822-F1
#
_cell.length_a   1.000
_cell.length_b   1.000
_cell.length_c   1.000
_cell.angle_alpha   90.00
_cell.angle_beta   90.00
_cell.angle_gamma   90.00
#
_symmetry.space_group_name_H-M   'P 1'
#
loop_
_entity.id
_entity.type
_entity.pdbx_description
1 polymer ?
#
loop_
_entity_poly.entity_id
_entity_poly.type
_entity_poly.pdbx_seq_one_letter_code
_entity_poly.pdbx_strand_id
1 'polypeptide(L)'
;MKKNKVLNLFGDKNIIQNTGVKYSTLIEQFMQPFDNSFNDMTHFEYQEDIFDFVINAWNLGNMQSLIKTSEFDPIISTAKNKDINYPLLKKMIASKVSNFKEFTNFIIDFEFYEKKGIPTLKVFTQSENGYITNMLKEASNKESSPDDFEENYINRAAVSLKPLQPFIDWVNSLYLDNPIDEATLNQVNIYLINDDILDIEAHLKKKFDRYFMMELGEWQANKKEWPQRRNHKMFKKWFRIDISTAIYDLEKKPISKMD
;
A
#
# COMPACT_ATOMS: atom_id res chain seq x y z
N MET A 1 -14.57 32.71 20.72
CA MET A 1 -14.30 31.71 19.66
C MET A 1 -12.79 31.62 19.45
N LYS A 2 -12.16 30.50 19.83
CA LYS A 2 -10.73 30.27 19.57
C LYS A 2 -10.56 29.91 18.08
N LYS A 3 -9.74 30.67 17.37
CA LYS A 3 -9.36 30.36 15.97
C LYS A 3 -8.50 29.10 15.97
N ASN A 4 -8.99 28.02 15.38
CA ASN A 4 -8.17 26.86 15.09
C ASN A 4 -7.11 27.25 14.05
N LYS A 5 -5.83 27.25 14.45
CA LYS A 5 -4.71 27.27 13.52
C LYS A 5 -4.63 25.88 12.89
N VAL A 6 -4.90 25.79 11.59
CA VAL A 6 -4.57 24.61 10.79
C VAL A 6 -3.06 24.49 10.79
N LEU A 7 -2.52 23.43 11.39
CA LEU A 7 -1.10 23.09 11.29
C LEU A 7 -0.87 22.53 9.88
N ASN A 8 -0.09 23.24 9.07
CA ASN A 8 0.36 22.72 7.79
C ASN A 8 1.49 21.70 8.04
N LEU A 9 1.14 20.41 8.00
CA LEU A 9 2.06 19.29 8.28
C LEU A 9 2.88 18.86 7.06
N PHE A 10 2.59 19.42 5.88
CA PHE A 10 3.32 19.14 4.65
C PHE A 10 4.00 20.43 4.21
N GLY A 11 5.33 20.42 4.25
CA GLY A 11 6.16 21.57 3.88
C GLY A 11 5.71 22.17 2.55
N ASP A 12 5.77 23.50 2.47
CA ASP A 12 5.28 24.29 1.34
C ASP A 12 5.60 23.59 0.02
N LYS A 13 4.56 23.03 -0.62
CA LYS A 13 4.64 22.70 -2.03
C LYS A 13 4.96 24.04 -2.68
N ASN A 14 6.19 24.23 -3.15
CA ASN A 14 6.56 25.36 -3.97
C ASN A 14 5.81 25.25 -5.31
N ILE A 15 4.49 25.48 -5.24
CA ILE A 15 3.55 25.56 -6.36
C ILE A 15 3.74 26.98 -6.86
N ILE A 16 4.76 27.14 -7.69
CA ILE A 16 5.01 28.40 -8.35
C ILE A 16 4.03 28.45 -9.52
N GLN A 17 2.89 29.13 -9.32
CA GLN A 17 2.09 29.59 -10.44
C GLN A 17 2.99 30.53 -11.26
N ASN A 18 3.39 30.12 -12.45
CA ASN A 18 4.26 30.91 -13.31
C ASN A 18 3.61 32.28 -13.56
N THR A 19 4.24 33.36 -13.11
CA THR A 19 3.71 34.74 -13.23
C THR A 19 3.87 35.34 -14.63
N GLY A 20 3.79 34.52 -15.69
CA GLY A 20 3.97 34.99 -17.08
C GLY A 20 3.31 34.12 -18.15
N VAL A 21 3.35 32.79 -18.02
CA VAL A 21 2.78 31.84 -19.00
C VAL A 21 1.55 31.15 -18.42
N LYS A 22 0.40 31.26 -19.10
CA LYS A 22 -0.86 30.63 -18.68
C LYS A 22 -0.95 29.21 -19.25
N TYR A 23 -0.55 28.23 -18.45
CA TYR A 23 -0.64 26.82 -18.85
C TYR A 23 -2.07 26.33 -19.09
N SER A 24 -3.08 26.96 -18.50
CA SER A 24 -4.49 26.69 -18.84
C SER A 24 -4.78 26.95 -20.32
N THR A 25 -4.31 28.08 -20.85
CA THR A 25 -4.46 28.43 -22.27
C THR A 25 -3.61 27.55 -23.17
N LEU A 26 -2.40 27.17 -22.73
CA LEU A 26 -1.55 26.25 -23.50
C LEU A 26 -2.18 24.86 -23.62
N ILE A 27 -2.80 24.37 -22.55
CA ILE A 27 -3.48 23.07 -22.56
C ILE A 27 -4.69 23.09 -23.47
N GLU A 28 -5.51 24.13 -23.40
CA GLU A 28 -6.62 24.32 -24.36
C GLU A 28 -6.10 24.30 -25.80
N GLN A 29 -5.05 25.05 -26.12
CA GLN A 29 -4.43 25.05 -27.45
C GLN A 29 -3.84 23.70 -27.86
N PHE A 30 -3.28 22.96 -26.91
CA PHE A 30 -2.72 21.63 -27.14
C PHE A 30 -3.80 20.59 -27.43
N MET A 31 -5.00 20.75 -26.84
CA MET A 31 -6.16 19.88 -27.06
C MET A 31 -6.81 20.10 -28.42
N GLN A 32 -6.88 21.36 -28.88
CA GLN A 32 -7.63 21.76 -30.09
C GLN A 32 -7.46 20.84 -31.32
N PRO A 33 -6.24 20.39 -31.70
CA PRO A 33 -6.07 19.50 -32.86
C PRO A 33 -6.72 18.11 -32.69
N PHE A 34 -7.08 17.74 -31.46
CA PHE A 34 -7.55 16.42 -31.07
C PHE A 34 -9.01 16.41 -30.61
N ASP A 35 -9.73 17.54 -30.61
CA ASP A 35 -11.09 17.68 -30.05
C ASP A 35 -12.04 16.54 -30.46
N ASN A 36 -12.04 16.16 -31.74
CA ASN A 36 -12.89 15.08 -32.26
C ASN A 36 -12.57 13.69 -31.66
N SER A 37 -11.35 13.50 -31.15
CA SER A 37 -10.87 12.24 -30.57
C SER A 37 -11.34 12.04 -29.13
N PHE A 38 -11.82 13.10 -28.46
CA PHE A 38 -12.31 13.03 -27.08
C PHE A 38 -13.81 12.69 -27.00
N ASN A 39 -14.50 12.56 -28.13
CA ASN A 39 -15.91 12.16 -28.19
C ASN A 39 -16.12 10.65 -27.91
N ASP A 40 -15.05 9.89 -27.72
CA ASP A 40 -15.09 8.46 -27.40
C ASP A 40 -15.38 8.25 -25.90
N MET A 41 -16.66 8.05 -25.58
CA MET A 41 -17.14 7.77 -24.22
C MET A 41 -16.63 6.45 -23.63
N THR A 42 -15.97 5.60 -24.43
CA THR A 42 -15.31 4.39 -23.90
C THR A 42 -14.12 4.74 -23.01
N HIS A 43 -13.45 5.87 -23.29
CA HIS A 43 -12.23 6.28 -22.60
C HIS A 43 -12.36 7.64 -21.90
N PHE A 44 -13.42 8.40 -22.18
CA PHE A 44 -13.63 9.75 -21.66
C PHE A 44 -15.10 9.92 -21.23
N GLU A 45 -15.41 9.55 -19.99
CA GLU A 45 -16.76 9.65 -19.43
C GLU A 45 -17.02 11.06 -18.87
N TYR A 46 -15.99 11.66 -18.26
CA TYR A 46 -16.02 12.97 -17.64
C TYR A 46 -15.01 13.92 -18.28
N GLN A 47 -15.25 15.22 -18.11
CA GLN A 47 -14.30 16.25 -18.54
C GLN A 47 -12.95 16.09 -17.82
N GLU A 48 -12.94 15.62 -16.58
CA GLU A 48 -11.72 15.35 -15.81
C GLU A 48 -10.85 14.29 -16.49
N ASP A 49 -11.44 13.20 -16.99
CA ASP A 49 -10.73 12.13 -17.72
C ASP A 49 -9.95 12.67 -18.93
N ILE A 50 -10.57 13.61 -19.66
CA ILE A 50 -9.93 14.27 -20.81
C ILE A 50 -8.71 15.06 -20.33
N PHE A 51 -8.85 15.87 -19.28
CA PHE A 51 -7.76 16.69 -18.78
C PHE A 51 -6.63 15.86 -18.18
N ASP A 52 -6.94 14.80 -17.44
CA ASP A 52 -5.95 13.84 -16.95
C ASP A 52 -5.16 13.21 -18.09
N PHE A 53 -5.85 12.76 -19.15
CA PHE A 53 -5.22 12.18 -20.32
C PHE A 53 -4.32 13.18 -21.06
N VAL A 54 -4.80 14.42 -21.25
CA VAL A 54 -4.08 15.50 -21.92
C VAL A 54 -2.84 15.91 -21.12
N ILE A 55 -2.97 16.06 -19.81
CA ILE A 55 -1.88 16.40 -18.90
C ILE A 55 -0.83 15.29 -18.89
N ASN A 56 -1.26 14.03 -18.85
CA ASN A 56 -0.35 12.89 -18.97
C ASN A 56 0.43 12.94 -20.29
N ALA A 57 -0.24 13.18 -21.41
CA ALA A 57 0.42 13.33 -22.71
C ALA A 57 1.42 14.51 -22.74
N TRP A 58 1.06 15.64 -22.14
CA TRP A 58 1.93 16.81 -22.00
C TRP A 58 3.20 16.49 -21.20
N ASN A 59 3.04 15.89 -20.03
CA ASN A 59 4.14 15.53 -19.14
C ASN A 59 5.04 14.45 -19.76
N LEU A 60 4.46 13.47 -20.45
CA LEU A 60 5.23 12.46 -21.19
C LEU A 60 6.01 13.07 -22.36
N GLY A 61 5.48 14.08 -23.05
CA GLY A 61 6.23 14.81 -24.08
C GLY A 61 7.40 15.61 -23.50
N ASN A 62 7.24 16.21 -22.31
CA ASN A 62 8.37 16.80 -21.60
C ASN A 62 9.40 15.74 -21.22
N MET A 63 8.98 14.62 -20.65
CA MET A 63 9.87 13.52 -20.27
C MET A 63 10.63 12.94 -21.48
N GLN A 64 9.96 12.75 -22.62
CA GLN A 64 10.61 12.30 -23.86
C GLN A 64 11.74 13.22 -24.31
N SER A 65 11.62 14.52 -24.03
CA SER A 65 12.64 15.51 -24.38
C SER A 65 13.85 15.48 -23.43
N LEU A 66 13.72 14.81 -22.27
CA LEU A 66 14.73 14.78 -21.20
C LEU A 66 15.56 13.50 -21.19
N ILE A 67 14.99 12.38 -21.61
CA ILE A 67 15.65 11.07 -21.61
C ILE A 67 15.86 10.56 -23.04
N LYS A 68 16.75 9.58 -23.20
CA LYS A 68 17.02 9.01 -24.53
C LYS A 68 15.79 8.23 -25.03
N THR A 69 15.55 8.23 -26.33
CA THR A 69 14.46 7.47 -26.95
C THR A 69 14.47 5.99 -26.55
N SER A 70 15.66 5.37 -26.47
CA SER A 70 15.82 3.98 -26.02
C SER A 70 15.35 3.72 -24.59
N GLU A 71 15.34 4.74 -23.74
CA GLU A 71 14.88 4.69 -22.35
C GLU A 71 13.39 5.06 -22.23
N PHE A 72 12.91 5.94 -23.12
CA PHE A 72 11.50 6.36 -23.17
C PHE A 72 10.57 5.30 -23.78
N ASP A 73 11.00 4.59 -24.82
CA ASP A 73 10.17 3.61 -25.53
C ASP A 73 9.63 2.49 -24.63
N PRO A 74 10.42 1.89 -23.72
CA PRO A 74 9.90 0.93 -22.75
C PRO A 74 8.83 1.55 -21.83
N ILE A 75 9.05 2.78 -21.36
CA ILE A 75 8.12 3.49 -20.44
C ILE A 75 6.76 3.65 -21.12
N ILE A 76 6.74 4.22 -22.33
CA ILE A 76 5.48 4.43 -23.04
C ILE A 76 4.83 3.10 -23.44
N SER A 77 5.60 2.05 -23.71
CA SER A 77 5.05 0.74 -24.09
C SER A 77 4.18 0.12 -22.99
N THR A 78 4.45 0.42 -21.71
CA THR A 78 3.62 -0.05 -20.58
C THR A 78 2.18 0.45 -20.65
N ALA A 79 1.97 1.63 -21.26
CA ALA A 79 0.67 2.23 -21.43
C ALA A 79 -0.23 1.46 -22.41
N LYS A 80 0.33 0.58 -23.27
CA LYS A 80 -0.46 -0.30 -24.15
C LYS A 80 -1.32 -1.31 -23.40
N ASN A 81 -0.89 -1.69 -22.21
CA ASN A 81 -1.55 -2.71 -21.40
C ASN A 81 -2.58 -2.11 -20.44
N LYS A 82 -2.74 -0.79 -20.46
CA LYS A 82 -3.75 -0.06 -19.69
C LYS A 82 -4.97 0.17 -20.59
N ASP A 83 -6.14 0.28 -19.97
CA ASP A 83 -7.40 0.62 -20.65
C ASP A 83 -7.41 2.11 -21.03
N ILE A 84 -6.57 2.48 -22.01
CA ILE A 84 -6.39 3.85 -22.47
C ILE A 84 -6.33 3.90 -24.00
N ASN A 85 -6.65 5.06 -24.57
CA ASN A 85 -6.47 5.31 -26.00
C ASN A 85 -4.98 5.52 -26.37
N TYR A 86 -4.21 4.42 -26.39
CA TYR A 86 -2.77 4.43 -26.67
C TYR A 86 -2.37 5.10 -28.01
N PRO A 87 -3.09 4.88 -29.14
CA PRO A 87 -2.80 5.58 -30.38
C PRO A 87 -2.93 7.10 -30.28
N LEU A 88 -3.95 7.59 -29.58
CA LEU A 88 -4.14 9.03 -29.34
C LEU A 88 -3.03 9.58 -28.45
N LEU A 89 -2.68 8.87 -27.36
CA LEU A 89 -1.64 9.28 -26.42
C LEU A 89 -0.31 9.54 -27.15
N LYS A 90 0.10 8.60 -28.02
CA LYS A 90 1.30 8.75 -28.85
C LYS A 90 1.26 9.98 -29.75
N LYS A 91 0.13 10.25 -30.40
CA LYS A 91 -0.02 11.42 -31.29
C LYS A 91 0.08 12.73 -30.50
N MET A 92 -0.52 12.78 -29.32
CA MET A 92 -0.46 13.95 -28.46
C MET A 92 0.96 14.19 -27.93
N ILE A 93 1.67 13.15 -27.50
CA ILE A 93 3.08 13.24 -27.09
C ILE A 93 3.95 13.81 -28.22
N ALA A 94 3.80 13.27 -29.44
CA ALA A 94 4.54 13.77 -30.60
C ALA A 94 4.25 15.25 -30.89
N SER A 95 2.97 15.66 -30.79
CA SER A 95 2.56 17.06 -30.93
C SER A 95 3.14 17.95 -29.82
N LYS A 96 3.21 17.47 -28.58
CA LYS A 96 3.84 18.20 -27.47
C LYS A 96 5.31 18.49 -27.76
N VAL A 97 6.04 17.47 -28.22
CA VAL A 97 7.47 17.58 -28.54
C VAL A 97 7.73 18.49 -29.74
N SER A 98 6.86 18.48 -30.76
CA SER A 98 7.06 19.30 -31.96
C SER A 98 6.64 20.77 -31.78
N ASN A 99 5.50 21.02 -31.13
CA ASN A 99 4.81 22.30 -31.20
C ASN A 99 4.92 23.15 -29.93
N PHE A 100 5.36 22.55 -28.81
CA PHE A 100 5.34 23.18 -27.49
C PHE A 100 6.65 22.91 -26.72
N LYS A 101 7.77 22.72 -27.42
CA LYS A 101 9.06 22.29 -26.83
C LYS A 101 9.65 23.30 -25.84
N GLU A 102 9.32 24.59 -25.99
CA GLU A 102 9.76 25.68 -25.12
C GLU A 102 9.07 25.68 -23.75
N PHE A 103 7.96 24.95 -23.61
CA PHE A 103 7.20 24.86 -22.37
C PHE A 103 7.56 23.58 -21.61
N THR A 104 8.56 23.70 -20.73
CA THR A 104 9.19 22.56 -20.04
C THR A 104 8.61 22.25 -18.66
N ASN A 105 7.71 23.09 -18.12
CA ASN A 105 7.11 22.79 -16.84
C ASN A 105 6.16 21.59 -16.95
N PHE A 106 6.18 20.79 -15.89
CA PHE A 106 5.23 19.71 -15.68
C PHE A 106 3.97 20.24 -15.05
N ILE A 107 2.83 19.70 -15.46
CA ILE A 107 1.54 20.01 -14.86
C ILE A 107 1.29 18.97 -13.77
N ILE A 108 1.06 19.43 -12.55
CA ILE A 108 0.93 18.58 -11.37
C ILE A 108 -0.51 18.45 -10.88
N ASP A 109 -1.37 19.40 -11.26
CA ASP A 109 -2.76 19.46 -10.83
C ASP A 109 -3.54 20.45 -11.69
N PHE A 110 -4.87 20.36 -11.69
CA PHE A 110 -5.77 21.32 -12.30
C PHE A 110 -7.06 21.45 -11.49
N GLU A 111 -7.72 22.60 -11.62
CA GLU A 111 -8.96 22.89 -10.91
C GLU A 111 -9.90 23.67 -11.81
N PHE A 112 -11.15 23.20 -11.91
CA PHE A 112 -12.24 23.97 -12.50
C PHE A 112 -12.92 24.79 -11.42
N TYR A 113 -13.13 26.07 -11.72
CA TYR A 113 -13.84 26.97 -10.81
C TYR A 113 -14.61 28.02 -11.61
N GLU A 114 -15.58 28.64 -10.95
CA GLU A 114 -16.37 29.71 -11.55
C GLU A 114 -15.81 31.08 -11.15
N LYS A 115 -15.56 31.94 -12.15
CA LYS A 115 -15.16 33.33 -11.93
C LYS A 115 -16.15 34.26 -12.60
N LYS A 116 -17.03 34.87 -11.80
CA LYS A 116 -18.09 35.79 -12.29
C LYS A 116 -19.02 35.14 -13.33
N GLY A 117 -19.48 33.91 -13.10
CA GLY A 117 -20.34 33.20 -14.06
C GLY A 117 -19.61 32.52 -15.21
N ILE A 118 -18.27 32.63 -15.28
CA ILE A 118 -17.47 32.05 -16.37
C ILE A 118 -16.71 30.83 -15.84
N PRO A 119 -16.97 29.63 -16.38
CA PRO A 119 -16.15 28.45 -16.11
C PRO A 119 -14.69 28.74 -16.45
N THR A 120 -13.79 28.52 -15.51
CA THR A 120 -12.37 28.83 -15.66
C THR A 120 -11.54 27.64 -15.22
N LEU A 121 -10.54 27.30 -16.03
CA LEU A 121 -9.52 26.31 -15.71
C LEU A 121 -8.32 26.98 -15.02
N LYS A 122 -7.93 26.45 -13.88
CA LYS A 122 -6.63 26.71 -13.25
C LYS A 122 -5.75 25.50 -13.46
N VAL A 123 -4.50 25.74 -13.86
CA VAL A 123 -3.49 24.69 -14.01
C VAL A 123 -2.33 25.00 -13.07
N PHE A 124 -1.93 24.00 -12.30
CA PHE A 124 -0.81 24.07 -11.38
C PHE A 124 0.39 23.39 -12.02
N THR A 125 1.53 24.08 -12.00
CA THR A 125 2.75 23.60 -12.65
C THR A 125 3.90 23.55 -11.66
N GLN A 126 4.86 22.70 -11.98
CA GLN A 126 6.17 22.67 -11.34
C GLN A 126 7.26 22.79 -12.40
N SER A 127 8.38 23.44 -12.04
CA SER A 127 9.56 23.45 -12.92
C SER A 127 10.07 22.02 -13.14
N GLU A 128 10.71 21.80 -14.28
CA GLU A 128 11.35 20.54 -14.64
C GLU A 128 12.22 19.97 -13.49
N ASN A 129 13.17 20.75 -12.98
CA ASN A 129 14.02 20.33 -11.86
C ASN A 129 13.21 20.00 -10.60
N GLY A 130 12.16 20.76 -10.30
CA GLY A 130 11.30 20.51 -9.15
C GLY A 130 10.56 19.18 -9.31
N TYR A 131 9.98 18.94 -10.48
CA TYR A 131 9.25 17.72 -10.80
C TYR A 131 10.16 16.49 -10.74
N ILE A 132 11.33 16.55 -11.39
CA ILE A 132 12.32 15.45 -11.37
C ILE A 132 12.79 15.18 -9.93
N THR A 133 13.07 16.22 -9.14
CA THR A 133 13.48 16.06 -7.74
C THR A 133 12.40 15.35 -6.93
N ASN A 134 11.13 15.71 -7.10
CA ASN A 134 10.02 15.06 -6.41
C ASN A 134 9.82 13.62 -6.90
N MET A 135 9.86 13.38 -8.21
CA MET A 135 9.77 12.04 -8.79
C MET A 135 10.88 11.12 -8.28
N LEU A 136 12.13 11.61 -8.20
CA LEU A 136 13.25 10.86 -7.63
C LEU A 136 13.07 10.61 -6.13
N LYS A 137 12.56 11.59 -5.38
CA LYS A 137 12.21 11.43 -3.96
C LYS A 137 11.11 10.38 -3.76
N GLU A 138 10.07 10.38 -4.58
CA GLU A 138 9.00 9.40 -4.55
C GLU A 138 9.51 8.01 -4.93
N ALA A 139 10.36 7.91 -5.96
CA ALA A 139 11.01 6.67 -6.33
C ALA A 139 11.95 6.14 -5.23
N SER A 140 12.63 7.00 -4.47
CA SER A 140 13.40 6.61 -3.29
C SER A 140 12.53 6.31 -2.08
N ASN A 141 11.37 6.97 -1.95
CA ASN A 141 10.42 6.78 -0.86
C ASN A 141 9.50 5.57 -1.08
N LYS A 142 9.58 4.88 -2.23
CA LYS A 142 8.99 3.54 -2.42
C LYS A 142 9.57 2.46 -1.48
N GLU A 143 10.44 2.83 -0.53
CA GLU A 143 10.75 1.99 0.63
C GLU A 143 9.77 2.13 1.81
N SER A 144 8.78 3.02 1.77
CA SER A 144 7.67 3.04 2.75
C SER A 144 6.56 3.99 2.31
N SER A 145 5.46 3.44 1.79
CA SER A 145 4.23 4.22 1.63
C SER A 145 3.37 4.08 2.90
N PRO A 146 2.66 5.12 3.36
CA PRO A 146 1.72 5.00 4.48
C PRO A 146 0.52 4.07 4.21
N ASP A 147 0.30 3.68 2.95
CA ASP A 147 -0.82 2.81 2.52
C ASP A 147 -0.43 1.32 2.48
N ASP A 148 0.82 0.99 2.85
CA ASP A 148 1.32 -0.38 2.93
C ASP A 148 0.53 -1.25 3.93
N PHE A 149 -0.25 -0.66 4.84
CA PHE A 149 -1.01 -1.45 5.81
C PHE A 149 -2.20 -2.18 5.18
N GLU A 150 -2.88 -1.66 4.15
CA GLU A 150 -3.99 -2.41 3.53
C GLU A 150 -3.48 -3.54 2.62
N GLU A 151 -2.40 -3.31 1.85
CA GLU A 151 -1.83 -4.33 0.96
C GLU A 151 -1.17 -5.50 1.69
N ASN A 152 -0.75 -5.29 2.94
CA ASN A 152 -0.05 -6.29 3.76
C ASN A 152 -0.98 -7.17 4.60
N TYR A 153 -2.31 -7.00 4.54
CA TYR A 153 -3.23 -7.85 5.29
C TYR A 153 -3.12 -9.32 4.86
N ILE A 154 -2.95 -10.21 5.85
CA ILE A 154 -3.01 -11.66 5.64
C ILE A 154 -4.42 -12.14 5.98
N ASN A 155 -5.04 -12.91 5.08
CA ASN A 155 -6.33 -13.59 5.29
C ASN A 155 -6.23 -14.73 6.32
N ARG A 156 -5.79 -14.44 7.55
CA ARG A 156 -5.62 -15.39 8.66
C ARG A 156 -5.88 -14.67 9.98
N ALA A 157 -6.42 -15.40 10.94
CA ALA A 157 -6.39 -15.00 12.35
C ALA A 157 -5.23 -15.71 13.06
N ALA A 158 -4.76 -15.13 14.17
CA ALA A 158 -3.68 -15.67 14.98
C ALA A 158 -4.23 -16.04 16.35
N VAL A 159 -3.82 -17.22 16.83
CA VAL A 159 -4.04 -17.66 18.21
C VAL A 159 -2.68 -17.75 18.88
N SER A 160 -2.50 -17.05 19.99
CA SER A 160 -1.32 -17.19 20.83
C SER A 160 -1.69 -17.90 22.13
N LEU A 161 -0.82 -18.82 22.55
CA LEU A 161 -1.02 -19.63 23.75
C LEU A 161 0.02 -19.24 24.80
N LYS A 162 -0.33 -18.29 25.66
CA LYS A 162 0.60 -17.87 26.72
C LYS A 162 0.57 -18.88 27.87
N PRO A 163 1.70 -19.51 28.24
CA PRO A 163 1.75 -20.43 29.37
C PRO A 163 1.35 -19.76 30.68
N LEU A 164 0.58 -20.48 31.49
CA LEU A 164 0.24 -20.13 32.86
C LEU A 164 0.98 -21.06 33.83
N GLN A 165 0.95 -20.70 35.12
CA GLN A 165 1.68 -21.41 36.17
C GLN A 165 1.57 -22.94 36.12
N PRO A 166 0.39 -23.56 35.88
CA PRO A 166 0.32 -25.03 35.82
C PRO A 166 1.15 -25.67 34.71
N PHE A 167 1.29 -25.01 33.56
CA PHE A 167 2.17 -25.49 32.49
C PHE A 167 3.63 -25.30 32.86
N ILE A 168 3.97 -24.14 33.42
CA ILE A 168 5.32 -23.81 33.90
C ILE A 168 5.79 -24.82 34.95
N ASP A 169 4.95 -25.11 35.94
CA ASP A 169 5.22 -26.10 36.99
C ASP A 169 5.45 -27.49 36.40
N TRP A 170 4.65 -27.87 35.40
CA TRP A 170 4.83 -29.14 34.71
C TRP A 170 6.15 -29.19 33.95
N VAL A 171 6.52 -28.16 33.18
CA VAL A 171 7.81 -28.12 32.49
C VAL A 171 8.96 -28.19 33.49
N ASN A 172 8.93 -27.40 34.57
CA ASN A 172 9.97 -27.42 35.59
C ASN A 172 10.07 -28.76 36.34
N SER A 173 8.99 -29.53 36.42
CA SER A 173 9.03 -30.90 36.97
C SER A 173 9.84 -31.88 36.11
N LEU A 174 10.03 -31.59 34.83
CA LEU A 174 10.86 -32.40 33.92
C LEU A 174 12.35 -32.08 34.04
N TYR A 175 12.70 -30.88 34.51
CA TYR A 175 14.06 -30.35 34.57
C TYR A 175 14.46 -29.93 36.00
N LEU A 176 14.30 -30.85 36.96
CA LEU A 176 14.52 -30.58 38.39
C LEU A 176 15.92 -30.04 38.73
N ASP A 177 16.94 -30.48 38.00
CA ASP A 177 18.33 -30.08 38.24
C ASP A 177 18.68 -28.73 37.60
N ASN A 178 17.86 -28.24 36.68
CA ASN A 178 18.10 -26.99 35.97
C ASN A 178 16.75 -26.38 35.52
N PRO A 179 16.00 -25.77 36.46
CA PRO A 179 14.67 -25.25 36.17
C PRO A 179 14.74 -24.17 35.09
N ILE A 180 13.73 -24.17 34.23
CA ILE A 180 13.66 -23.26 33.10
C ILE A 180 13.19 -21.91 33.61
N ASP A 181 13.88 -20.86 33.19
CA ASP A 181 13.51 -19.51 33.57
C ASP A 181 12.15 -19.11 32.96
N GLU A 182 11.45 -18.23 33.65
CA GLU A 182 10.15 -17.74 33.22
C GLU A 182 10.24 -16.97 31.89
N ALA A 183 11.40 -16.41 31.55
CA ALA A 183 11.60 -15.66 30.32
C ALA A 183 11.57 -16.57 29.07
N THR A 184 12.15 -17.77 29.18
CA THR A 184 12.14 -18.80 28.15
C THR A 184 10.73 -19.35 27.97
N LEU A 185 9.99 -19.54 29.07
CA LEU A 185 8.59 -19.98 29.04
C LEU A 185 7.61 -18.89 28.59
N ASN A 186 8.05 -17.63 28.50
CA ASN A 186 7.28 -16.53 27.93
C ASN A 186 7.45 -16.41 26.41
N GLN A 187 8.27 -17.24 25.75
CA GLN A 187 8.27 -17.36 24.30
C GLN A 187 6.99 -18.10 23.88
N VAL A 188 6.08 -17.39 23.21
CA VAL A 188 4.75 -17.91 22.88
C VAL A 188 4.69 -18.34 21.42
N ASN A 189 4.19 -19.55 21.19
CA ASN A 189 3.84 -20.02 19.86
C ASN A 189 2.59 -19.29 19.34
N ILE A 190 2.66 -18.88 18.07
CA ILE A 190 1.56 -18.27 17.34
C ILE A 190 1.06 -19.22 16.27
N TYR A 191 -0.22 -19.53 16.32
CA TYR A 191 -0.91 -20.42 15.40
C TYR A 191 -1.79 -19.61 14.46
N LEU A 192 -1.41 -19.57 13.18
CA LEU A 192 -2.25 -18.98 12.14
C LEU A 192 -3.40 -19.93 11.77
N ILE A 193 -4.63 -19.44 11.91
CA ILE A 193 -5.87 -20.13 11.62
C ILE A 193 -6.64 -19.38 10.53
N ASN A 194 -7.69 -20.01 10.00
CA ASN A 194 -8.60 -19.35 9.05
C ASN A 194 -9.30 -18.17 9.74
N ASP A 195 -9.38 -17.01 9.07
CA ASP A 195 -10.07 -15.80 9.52
C ASP A 195 -11.60 -15.90 9.42
N ASP A 196 -12.14 -16.84 8.63
CA ASP A 196 -13.59 -17.10 8.51
C ASP A 196 -14.20 -17.82 9.73
N ILE A 197 -13.44 -18.02 10.81
CA ILE A 197 -13.92 -18.71 12.02
C ILE A 197 -14.85 -17.77 12.80
N LEU A 198 -16.16 -17.93 12.59
CA LEU A 198 -17.21 -17.17 13.25
C LEU A 198 -17.27 -17.36 14.78
N ASP A 199 -16.92 -18.56 15.27
CA ASP A 199 -16.90 -18.89 16.69
C ASP A 199 -15.57 -19.56 17.06
N ILE A 200 -14.64 -18.73 17.52
CA ILE A 200 -13.28 -19.16 17.88
C ILE A 200 -13.29 -20.01 19.15
N GLU A 201 -14.21 -19.76 20.07
CA GLU A 201 -14.37 -20.58 21.27
C GLU A 201 -14.82 -22.01 20.93
N ALA A 202 -15.76 -22.16 19.99
CA ALA A 202 -16.14 -23.47 19.46
C ALA A 202 -14.99 -24.14 18.70
N HIS A 203 -14.20 -23.39 17.93
CA HIS A 203 -13.01 -23.90 17.26
C HIS A 203 -11.99 -24.45 18.26
N LEU A 204 -11.63 -23.64 19.26
CA LEU A 204 -10.69 -24.01 20.32
C LEU A 204 -11.20 -25.22 21.10
N LYS A 205 -12.49 -25.26 21.46
CA LYS A 205 -13.07 -26.43 22.15
C LYS A 205 -12.99 -27.71 21.32
N LYS A 206 -13.05 -27.64 19.99
CA LYS A 206 -12.89 -28.80 19.09
C LYS A 206 -11.42 -29.19 18.88
N LYS A 207 -10.48 -28.24 18.99
CA LYS A 207 -9.06 -28.42 18.62
C LYS A 207 -8.09 -28.36 19.80
N PHE A 208 -8.55 -28.11 21.02
CA PHE A 208 -7.69 -27.86 22.19
C PHE A 208 -6.64 -28.93 22.40
N ASP A 209 -6.97 -30.22 22.22
CA ASP A 209 -6.01 -31.29 22.48
C ASP A 209 -4.86 -31.23 21.48
N ARG A 210 -5.11 -30.86 20.21
CA ARG A 210 -4.04 -30.70 19.22
C ARG A 210 -3.08 -29.57 19.60
N TYR A 211 -3.60 -28.42 20.01
CA TYR A 211 -2.79 -27.30 20.49
C TYR A 211 -1.99 -27.70 21.72
N PHE A 212 -2.65 -28.33 22.69
CA PHE A 212 -2.00 -28.79 23.92
C PHE A 212 -0.87 -29.79 23.63
N MET A 213 -1.08 -30.73 22.70
CA MET A 213 -0.06 -31.69 22.31
C MET A 213 1.14 -31.04 21.60
N MET A 214 0.94 -29.95 20.84
CA MET A 214 2.04 -29.21 20.22
C MET A 214 2.91 -28.57 21.30
N GLU A 215 2.30 -27.82 22.23
CA GLU A 215 3.01 -27.18 23.35
C GLU A 215 3.74 -28.21 24.23
N LEU A 216 3.12 -29.34 24.57
CA LEU A 216 3.76 -30.37 25.38
C LEU A 216 4.91 -31.06 24.65
N GLY A 217 4.80 -31.22 23.34
CA GLY A 217 5.77 -31.93 22.51
C GLY A 217 7.08 -31.20 22.31
N GLU A 218 7.09 -29.88 22.48
CA GLU A 218 8.33 -29.07 22.47
C GLU A 218 9.23 -29.38 23.67
N TRP A 219 8.64 -29.77 24.80
CA TRP A 219 9.36 -30.04 26.04
C TRP A 219 9.62 -31.52 26.29
N GLN A 220 8.67 -32.39 25.90
CA GLN A 220 8.79 -33.82 26.14
C GLN A 220 8.28 -34.63 24.95
N ALA A 221 9.17 -35.40 24.31
CA ALA A 221 8.80 -36.30 23.22
C ALA A 221 8.01 -37.53 23.73
N ASN A 222 8.27 -37.99 24.95
CA ASN A 222 7.60 -39.16 25.52
C ASN A 222 6.17 -38.81 25.98
N LYS A 223 5.18 -39.12 25.13
CA LYS A 223 3.75 -38.87 25.38
C LYS A 223 3.19 -39.54 26.65
N LYS A 224 3.87 -40.53 27.21
CA LYS A 224 3.45 -41.16 28.49
C LYS A 224 3.68 -40.25 29.69
N GLU A 225 4.63 -39.32 29.59
CA GLU A 225 4.97 -38.35 30.63
C GLU A 225 4.16 -37.07 30.54
N TRP A 226 3.34 -36.93 29.49
CA TRP A 226 2.42 -35.81 29.37
C TRP A 226 1.33 -35.88 30.42
N PRO A 227 0.70 -34.75 30.77
CA PRO A 227 -0.47 -34.75 31.62
C PRO A 227 -1.55 -35.65 31.01
N GLN A 228 -2.06 -36.58 31.82
CA GLN A 228 -3.05 -37.56 31.41
C GLN A 228 -4.48 -37.00 31.58
N ARG A 229 -5.45 -37.53 30.81
CA ARG A 229 -6.87 -37.11 30.85
C ARG A 229 -7.08 -35.61 30.53
N ARG A 230 -6.29 -35.07 29.60
CA ARG A 230 -6.41 -33.68 29.12
C ARG A 230 -7.83 -33.41 28.62
N ASN A 231 -8.36 -32.27 29.01
CA ASN A 231 -9.65 -31.78 28.58
C ASN A 231 -9.60 -30.26 28.41
N HIS A 232 -10.62 -29.70 27.77
CA HIS A 232 -10.66 -28.27 27.48
C HIS A 232 -10.55 -27.37 28.74
N LYS A 233 -11.10 -27.82 29.88
CA LYS A 233 -11.00 -27.09 31.15
C LYS A 233 -9.55 -27.04 31.65
N MET A 234 -8.81 -28.13 31.49
CA MET A 234 -7.38 -28.18 31.82
C MET A 234 -6.60 -27.25 30.89
N PHE A 235 -6.85 -27.32 29.59
CA PHE A 235 -6.21 -26.44 28.60
C PHE A 235 -6.37 -24.95 28.95
N LYS A 236 -7.59 -24.49 29.25
CA LYS A 236 -7.85 -23.11 29.68
C LYS A 236 -7.25 -22.71 31.03
N LYS A 237 -6.87 -23.67 31.88
CA LYS A 237 -6.14 -23.41 33.13
C LYS A 237 -4.63 -23.29 32.90
N TRP A 238 -4.14 -23.94 31.86
CA TRP A 238 -2.71 -24.07 31.56
C TRP A 238 -2.24 -22.97 30.60
N PHE A 239 -3.13 -22.42 29.79
CA PHE A 239 -2.82 -21.35 28.85
C PHE A 239 -3.84 -20.23 28.90
N ARG A 240 -3.35 -18.99 28.82
CA ARG A 240 -4.15 -17.85 28.40
C ARG A 240 -4.13 -17.80 26.88
N ILE A 241 -5.30 -17.69 26.28
CA ILE A 241 -5.48 -17.72 24.83
C ILE A 241 -5.79 -16.30 24.39
N ASP A 242 -4.90 -15.70 23.62
CA ASP A 242 -5.12 -14.38 23.02
C ASP A 242 -5.32 -14.56 21.49
N ILE A 243 -6.20 -13.76 20.90
CA ILE A 243 -6.61 -13.88 19.48
C ILE A 243 -6.41 -12.53 18.80
N SER A 244 -5.78 -12.57 17.62
CA SER A 244 -5.69 -11.42 16.72
C SER A 244 -6.36 -11.73 15.39
N THR A 245 -7.35 -10.93 15.00
CA THR A 245 -8.09 -11.10 13.75
C THR A 245 -7.55 -10.27 12.60
N ALA A 246 -6.64 -9.33 12.89
CA ALA A 246 -5.96 -8.53 11.89
C ALA A 246 -4.46 -8.78 11.98
N ILE A 247 -3.89 -9.34 10.91
CA ILE A 247 -2.46 -9.64 10.80
C ILE A 247 -1.94 -9.00 9.53
N TYR A 248 -0.80 -8.32 9.67
CA TYR A 248 -0.16 -7.62 8.56
C TYR A 248 1.25 -8.19 8.36
N ASP A 249 1.54 -8.69 7.16
CA ASP A 249 2.87 -9.13 6.74
C ASP A 249 3.68 -7.92 6.27
N LEU A 250 4.55 -7.40 7.13
CA LEU A 250 5.36 -6.23 6.78
C LEU A 250 6.63 -6.60 5.99
N GLU A 251 6.83 -7.88 5.68
CA GLU A 251 8.01 -8.37 4.99
C GLU A 251 7.84 -8.41 3.47
N LYS A 252 8.92 -8.11 2.74
CA LYS A 252 8.91 -8.14 1.27
C LYS A 252 8.91 -9.57 0.70
N LYS A 253 9.33 -10.55 1.50
CA LYS A 253 9.42 -11.96 1.07
C LYS A 253 8.13 -12.69 1.44
N PRO A 254 7.50 -13.45 0.52
CA PRO A 254 6.30 -14.20 0.85
C PRO A 254 6.50 -15.19 2.00
N ILE A 255 5.48 -15.34 2.84
CA ILE A 255 5.45 -16.38 3.88
C ILE A 255 5.59 -17.77 3.25
N SER A 256 6.62 -18.50 3.67
CA SER A 256 6.85 -19.91 3.31
C SER A 256 6.32 -20.84 4.39
N LYS A 257 5.81 -22.01 3.97
CA LYS A 257 5.47 -23.13 4.86
C LYS A 257 6.52 -24.25 4.87
N MET A 258 7.65 -24.02 4.19
CA MET A 258 8.73 -25.00 4.04
C MET A 258 9.88 -24.66 4.99
N ASP A 259 10.52 -25.70 5.52
CA ASP A 259 11.85 -25.64 6.13
C ASP A 259 12.92 -25.22 5.10
#